data_AF-A0A535Y5J3-F1
#
_entry.id   AF-A0A535Y5J3-F1
#
_cell.length_a   1.000
_cell.length_b   1.000
_cell.length_c   1.000
_cell.angle_alpha   90.00
_cell.angle_beta   90.00
_cell.angle_gamma   90.00
#
_symmetry.space_group_name_H-M   'P 1'
#
loop_
_entity.id
_entity.type
_entity.pdbx_description
1 polymer ?
#
loop_
_entity_poly.entity_id
_entity_poly.type
_entity_poly.pdbx_seq_one_letter_code
_entity_poly.pdbx_strand_id
1 'polypeptide(L)'
;MQVIVVAILFAILGVVLGLLSPVTIPITYARYTAVAFLAALDSIFGAFKAYIAGTFEPRVFFSGLLTNMTLAGGLTYFGDKLGVDLSIAAIVAFGVRIFNNLGAIRRHYL
;
A
#
# COMPACT_ATOMS: atom_id res chain seq x y z
N MET A 1 -6.66 -11.01 18.38
CA MET A 1 -5.35 -10.82 19.05
C MET A 1 -4.20 -11.51 18.29
N GLN A 2 -4.25 -12.83 18.06
CA GLN A 2 -3.15 -13.57 17.43
C GLN A 2 -2.76 -13.09 16.02
N VAL A 3 -3.75 -12.79 15.16
CA VAL A 3 -3.51 -12.33 13.78
C VAL A 3 -2.76 -10.99 13.72
N ILE A 4 -3.11 -10.04 14.60
CA ILE A 4 -2.48 -8.72 14.64
C ILE A 4 -1.02 -8.81 15.09
N VAL A 5 -0.74 -9.65 16.10
CA VAL A 5 0.64 -9.88 16.58
C VAL A 5 1.49 -10.47 15.45
N VAL A 6 0.97 -11.46 14.73
CA VAL A 6 1.66 -12.05 13.57
C VAL A 6 1.89 -10.99 12.49
N ALA A 7 0.90 -10.16 12.18
CA ALA A 7 1.04 -9.09 11.18
C ALA A 7 2.13 -8.07 11.57
N ILE A 8 2.19 -7.65 12.84
CA ILE A 8 3.22 -6.72 13.34
C ILE A 8 4.61 -7.38 13.25
N LEU A 9 4.74 -8.65 13.64
CA LEU A 9 6.00 -9.38 13.54
C LEU A 9 6.51 -9.45 12.09
N PHE A 10 5.65 -9.81 11.14
CA PHE A 10 6.03 -9.84 9.73
C PHE A 10 6.32 -8.46 9.14
N ALA A 11 5.63 -7.41 9.61
CA ALA A 11 5.94 -6.04 9.21
C ALA A 11 7.33 -5.60 9.70
N ILE A 12 7.66 -5.86 10.98
CA ILE A 12 8.99 -5.59 11.54
C ILE A 12 10.05 -6.41 10.79
N LEU A 13 9.80 -7.70 10.57
CA LEU A 13 10.69 -8.56 9.82
C LEU A 13 10.95 -8.02 8.41
N GLY A 14 9.91 -7.58 7.70
CA GLY A 14 10.04 -6.98 6.37
C GLY A 14 10.88 -5.70 6.38
N VAL A 15 10.70 -4.82 7.37
CA VAL A 15 11.51 -3.61 7.53
C VAL A 15 12.97 -3.97 7.80
N VAL A 16 13.24 -4.90 8.72
CA VAL A 16 14.60 -5.34 9.04
C VAL A 16 15.28 -5.95 7.81
N LEU A 17 14.59 -6.84 7.09
CA LEU A 17 15.11 -7.43 5.85
C LEU A 17 15.39 -6.37 4.78
N GLY A 18 14.52 -5.35 4.66
CA GLY A 18 14.73 -4.23 3.75
C GLY A 18 15.95 -3.38 4.09
N LEU A 19 16.17 -3.09 5.38
CA LEU A 19 17.31 -2.31 5.86
C LEU A 19 18.65 -3.05 5.76
N LEU A 20 18.63 -4.38 5.94
CA LEU A 20 19.82 -5.23 5.79
C LEU A 20 20.08 -5.65 4.34
N SER A 21 19.14 -5.38 3.43
CA SER A 21 19.28 -5.74 2.03
C SER A 21 20.35 -4.89 1.35
N PRO A 22 21.28 -5.50 0.59
CA PRO A 22 22.25 -4.76 -0.23
C PRO A 22 21.58 -4.11 -1.46
N VAL A 23 20.29 -4.37 -1.69
CA VAL A 23 19.55 -3.85 -2.84
C VAL A 23 19.19 -2.39 -2.62
N THR A 24 19.89 -1.51 -3.33
CA THR A 24 19.56 -0.08 -3.41
C THR A 24 18.64 0.19 -4.58
N ILE A 25 17.57 0.97 -4.36
CA ILE A 25 16.69 1.42 -5.43
C ILE A 25 17.39 2.59 -6.16
N PRO A 26 17.65 2.51 -7.47
CA PRO A 26 18.22 3.62 -8.22
C PRO A 26 17.31 4.84 -8.16
N ILE A 27 17.91 6.04 -8.14
CA ILE A 27 17.17 7.31 -7.99
C ILE A 27 16.09 7.51 -9.06
N THR A 28 16.30 6.96 -10.25
CA THR A 28 15.36 7.00 -11.38
C THR A 28 14.05 6.25 -11.09
N TYR A 29 14.08 5.21 -10.26
CA TYR A 29 12.91 4.41 -9.91
C TYR A 29 12.26 4.84 -8.59
N ALA A 30 12.91 5.73 -7.83
CA ALA A 30 12.46 6.15 -6.50
C ALA A 30 11.01 6.66 -6.50
N ARG A 31 10.63 7.46 -7.50
CA ARG A 31 9.26 7.97 -7.63
C ARG A 31 8.24 6.86 -7.84
N TYR A 32 8.53 5.91 -8.74
CA TYR A 32 7.60 4.83 -9.07
C TYR A 32 7.43 3.88 -7.89
N THR A 33 8.52 3.55 -7.20
CA THR A 33 8.47 2.70 -6.02
C THR A 33 7.77 3.38 -4.85
N ALA A 34 7.94 4.69 -4.65
CA ALA A 34 7.23 5.43 -3.62
C ALA A 34 5.71 5.42 -3.82
N VAL A 35 5.25 5.62 -5.06
CA VAL A 35 3.81 5.59 -5.38
C VAL A 35 3.24 4.16 -5.28
N ALA A 36 4.01 3.15 -5.71
CA ALA A 36 3.64 1.74 -5.51
C ALA A 36 3.55 1.40 -4.01
N PHE A 37 4.48 1.88 -3.18
CA PHE A 37 4.46 1.68 -1.74
C PHE A 37 3.24 2.35 -1.08
N LEU A 38 2.88 3.57 -1.52
CA LEU A 38 1.67 4.23 -1.05
C LEU A 38 0.40 3.40 -1.35
N ALA A 39 0.33 2.80 -2.53
CA ALA A 39 -0.75 1.87 -2.90
C ALA A 39 -0.75 0.59 -2.05
N ALA A 40 0.44 0.10 -1.67
CA ALA A 40 0.57 -1.03 -0.75
C ALA A 40 -0.01 -0.70 0.64
N LEU A 41 0.32 0.48 1.16
CA LEU A 41 -0.21 0.97 2.43
C LEU A 41 -1.74 1.08 2.41
N ASP A 42 -2.33 1.61 1.35
CA ASP A 42 -3.79 1.66 1.18
C ASP A 42 -4.42 0.26 1.27
N SER A 43 -3.85 -0.73 0.57
CA SER A 43 -4.34 -2.12 0.65
C SER A 43 -4.22 -2.72 2.05
N ILE A 44 -3.19 -2.37 2.83
CA ILE A 44 -3.03 -2.80 4.23
C ILE A 44 -4.12 -2.19 5.12
N PHE A 45 -4.38 -0.88 5.00
CA PHE A 45 -5.47 -0.24 5.75
C PHE A 45 -6.85 -0.76 5.32
N GLY A 46 -7.04 -1.02 4.03
CA GLY A 46 -8.23 -1.66 3.50
C GLY A 46 -8.46 -3.06 4.07
N ALA A 47 -7.40 -3.87 4.16
CA ALA A 47 -7.43 -5.19 4.79
C ALA A 47 -7.77 -5.12 6.29
N PHE A 48 -7.16 -4.17 7.01
CA PHE A 48 -7.45 -3.99 8.43
C PHE A 48 -8.90 -3.58 8.68
N LYS A 49 -9.43 -2.67 7.85
CA LYS A 49 -10.86 -2.32 7.85
C LYS A 49 -11.75 -3.55 7.61
N ALA A 50 -11.44 -4.36 6.60
CA ALA A 50 -12.21 -5.56 6.29
C ALA A 50 -12.13 -6.62 7.41
N TYR A 51 -10.97 -6.74 8.07
CA TYR A 51 -10.76 -7.65 9.19
C TYR A 51 -11.67 -7.30 10.36
N ILE A 52 -11.72 -6.02 10.72
CA ILE A 52 -12.58 -5.51 11.78
C ILE A 52 -14.06 -5.66 11.40
N ALA A 53 -14.41 -5.45 10.14
CA ALA A 53 -15.78 -5.61 9.63
C ALA A 53 -16.23 -7.08 9.45
N GLY A 54 -15.36 -8.06 9.71
CA GLY A 54 -15.67 -9.49 9.52
C GLY A 54 -15.79 -9.93 8.05
N THR A 55 -15.37 -9.09 7.10
CA THR A 55 -15.46 -9.32 5.64
C THR A 55 -14.08 -9.51 5.00
N PHE A 56 -13.05 -9.79 5.79
CA PHE A 56 -11.70 -10.00 5.29
C PHE A 56 -11.57 -11.30 4.51
N GLU A 57 -11.25 -11.17 3.23
CA GLU A 57 -10.90 -12.30 2.37
C GLU A 57 -9.42 -12.18 1.93
N PRO A 58 -8.56 -13.16 2.28
CA PRO A 58 -7.14 -13.12 1.93
C PRO A 58 -6.88 -13.00 0.43
N ARG A 59 -7.71 -13.66 -0.40
CA ARG A 59 -7.57 -13.62 -1.87
C ARG A 59 -7.77 -12.22 -2.42
N VAL A 60 -8.79 -11.51 -1.91
CA VAL A 60 -9.09 -10.12 -2.31
C VAL A 60 -8.00 -9.17 -1.82
N PHE A 61 -7.46 -9.38 -0.62
CA PHE A 61 -6.32 -8.60 -0.13
C PHE A 61 -5.08 -8.79 -1.01
N PHE A 62 -4.66 -10.03 -1.27
CA PHE A 62 -3.45 -10.31 -2.04
C PHE A 62 -3.57 -9.84 -3.50
N SER A 63 -4.72 -10.09 -4.14
CA SER A 63 -4.96 -9.62 -5.50
C SER A 63 -5.01 -8.09 -5.56
N GLY A 64 -5.69 -7.45 -4.60
CA GLY A 64 -5.78 -6.00 -4.49
C GLY A 64 -4.43 -5.35 -4.21
N LEU A 65 -3.61 -5.91 -3.32
CA LEU A 65 -2.26 -5.44 -3.01
C LEU A 65 -1.38 -5.42 -4.27
N LEU A 66 -1.22 -6.56 -4.94
CA LEU A 66 -0.36 -6.67 -6.11
C LEU A 66 -0.86 -5.82 -7.27
N THR A 67 -2.17 -5.84 -7.53
CA THR A 67 -2.77 -5.09 -8.63
C THR A 67 -2.65 -3.59 -8.37
N ASN A 68 -2.98 -3.10 -7.17
CA ASN A 68 -2.88 -1.68 -6.85
C ASN A 68 -1.43 -1.17 -6.90
N MET A 69 -0.47 -1.91 -6.35
CA MET A 69 0.95 -1.53 -6.41
C MET A 69 1.44 -1.43 -7.85
N THR A 70 1.13 -2.45 -8.65
CA THR A 70 1.54 -2.52 -10.07
C THR A 70 0.89 -1.40 -10.88
N LEU A 71 -0.41 -1.15 -10.68
CA LEU A 71 -1.12 -0.07 -11.33
C LEU A 71 -0.58 1.31 -10.93
N ALA A 72 -0.27 1.53 -9.65
CA ALA A 72 0.22 2.81 -9.16
C ALA A 72 1.63 3.13 -9.70
N GLY A 73 2.55 2.16 -9.63
CA GLY A 73 3.87 2.28 -10.22
C GLY A 73 3.82 2.40 -11.74
N GLY A 74 2.98 1.58 -12.39
CA GLY A 74 2.78 1.58 -13.84
C GLY A 74 2.20 2.90 -14.34
N LEU A 75 1.16 3.44 -13.69
CA LEU A 75 0.56 4.73 -14.04
C LEU A 75 1.59 5.85 -13.93
N THR A 76 2.41 5.82 -12.87
CA THR A 76 3.48 6.80 -12.69
C THR A 76 4.54 6.69 -13.79
N TYR A 77 4.94 5.46 -14.14
CA TYR A 77 5.89 5.20 -15.21
C TYR A 77 5.35 5.66 -16.58
N PHE A 78 4.11 5.31 -16.91
CA PHE A 78 3.49 5.73 -18.17
C PHE A 78 3.31 7.25 -18.23
N GLY A 79 2.93 7.89 -17.14
CA GLY A 79 2.87 9.34 -17.06
C GLY A 79 4.21 9.99 -17.40
N ASP A 80 5.28 9.51 -16.78
CA ASP A 80 6.63 10.00 -17.03
C ASP A 80 7.03 9.84 -18.52
N LYS A 81 6.68 8.71 -19.15
CA LYS A 81 6.92 8.49 -20.59
C LYS A 81 6.09 9.37 -21.51
N LEU A 82 4.90 9.78 -21.07
CA LEU A 82 4.02 10.69 -21.81
C LEU A 82 4.33 12.17 -21.54
N GLY A 83 5.28 12.48 -20.65
CA GLY A 83 5.59 13.85 -20.24
C GLY A 83 4.54 14.48 -19.32
N VAL A 84 3.72 13.67 -18.63
CA VAL A 84 2.65 14.12 -17.73
C VAL A 84 2.84 13.52 -16.34
N ASP A 85 2.71 14.32 -15.28
CA ASP A 85 2.87 13.82 -13.91
C ASP A 85 1.61 13.10 -13.39
N LEU A 86 1.39 11.87 -13.87
CA LEU A 86 0.29 11.01 -13.40
C LEU A 86 0.51 10.48 -11.98
N SER A 87 1.68 10.71 -11.36
CA SER A 87 1.94 10.33 -9.97
C SER A 87 0.96 11.01 -9.02
N ILE A 88 0.60 12.26 -9.29
CA ILE A 88 -0.29 13.06 -8.45
C ILE A 88 -1.69 12.44 -8.41
N ALA A 89 -2.20 11.96 -9.56
CA ALA A 89 -3.50 11.30 -9.62
C ALA A 89 -3.53 10.04 -8.74
N ALA A 90 -2.48 9.22 -8.82
CA ALA A 90 -2.33 8.05 -7.95
C ALA A 90 -2.25 8.47 -6.47
N ILE A 91 -1.36 9.41 -6.13
CA ILE A 91 -1.15 9.89 -4.75
C ILE A 91 -2.45 10.38 -4.12
N VAL A 92 -3.22 11.19 -4.85
CA VAL A 92 -4.51 11.70 -4.38
C VAL A 92 -5.52 10.57 -4.21
N ALA A 93 -5.66 9.69 -5.20
CA ALA A 93 -6.60 8.58 -5.13
C ALA A 93 -6.31 7.65 -3.94
N PHE A 94 -5.06 7.18 -3.81
CA PHE A 94 -4.65 6.31 -2.69
C PHE A 94 -4.71 7.06 -1.36
N GLY A 95 -4.29 8.33 -1.31
CA GLY A 95 -4.35 9.15 -0.10
C GLY A 95 -5.77 9.28 0.44
N VAL A 96 -6.73 9.63 -0.42
CA VAL A 96 -8.15 9.70 -0.05
C VAL A 96 -8.66 8.35 0.47
N ARG A 97 -8.30 7.24 -0.20
CA ARG A 97 -8.71 5.90 0.25
C ARG A 97 -8.11 5.51 1.61
N ILE A 98 -6.86 5.87 1.87
CA ILE A 98 -6.22 5.67 3.18
C ILE A 98 -6.99 6.41 4.28
N PHE A 99 -7.27 7.71 4.09
CA PHE A 99 -8.03 8.48 5.08
C PHE A 99 -9.44 7.93 5.29
N ASN A 100 -10.11 7.48 4.24
CA ASN A 100 -11.42 6.83 4.33
C ASN A 100 -11.35 5.51 5.10
N ASN A 101 -10.35 4.67 4.84
CA ASN A 101 -10.13 3.42 5.55
C ASN A 101 -9.86 3.67 7.04
N LEU A 102 -8.96 4.61 7.37
CA LEU A 102 -8.69 5.03 8.74
C LEU A 102 -9.92 5.59 9.45
N GLY A 103 -10.73 6.40 8.76
CA GLY A 103 -11.98 6.93 9.29
C GLY A 103 -12.99 5.82 9.63
N ALA A 104 -13.09 4.79 8.79
CA ALA A 104 -13.92 3.62 9.05
C ALA A 104 -13.41 2.79 10.23
N ILE A 105 -12.09 2.55 10.30
CA ILE A 105 -11.44 1.86 11.43
C ILE A 105 -11.73 2.61 12.73
N ARG A 106 -11.50 3.93 12.77
CA ARG A 106 -11.75 4.76 13.95
C ARG A 106 -13.21 4.69 14.43
N ARG A 107 -14.18 4.79 13.50
CA ARG A 107 -15.61 4.73 13.83
C ARG A 107 -16.06 3.38 14.41
N HIS A 108 -15.34 2.30 14.14
CA HIS A 108 -15.70 0.99 14.69
C HIS A 108 -15.36 0.85 16.18
N TYR A 109 -14.34 1.57 16.66
CA TYR A 109 -13.91 1.53 18.06
C TYR A 109 -14.56 2.60 18.95
N LEU A 110 -15.36 3.50 18.36
CA LEU A 110 -16.17 4.49 19.06
C LEU A 110 -17.59 3.95 19.23
#